data_AF-A0A9F7TQ09-F1
#
_entry.id   AF-A0A9F7TQ09-F1
#
_cell.length_a   1.000
_cell.length_b   1.000
_cell.length_c   1.000
_cell.angle_alpha   90.00
_cell.angle_beta   90.00
_cell.angle_gamma   90.00
#
_symmetry.space_group_name_H-M   'P 1'
#
loop_
_entity.id
_entity.type
_entity.pdbx_description
1 polymer ?
#
loop_
_entity_poly.entity_id
_entity_poly.type
_entity_poly.pdbx_seq_one_letter_code
_entity_poly.pdbx_strand_id
1 'polypeptide(L)'
;MKKKKVIRYSLKCLKCSGVLKCRLKASLLLFVHVDEEEDGPAERDGEEEQPKHKPVHSQHIAPKIPEGQRVDFDDIHRKRMEKDLLELQTLIEVHFVQRKREEEELITLKERIENRRAARAEQQRVRAENERVRQARIAEERQRKEDEEAKRRADDEAKKKKVLSNMGAHFGGFLAKVEQRGRGKRQTAREIKRKTLAERRKPLAIDHLREDGLREQAREMWEWIHQLESEKFDLNEKIRRQKYEIVVLLNRISHAQKFKKGTGSKGKVGGRWK
;
A
#
# COMPACT_ATOMS: atom_id res chain seq x y z
N MET A 1 9.87 42.50 17.51
CA MET A 1 10.96 41.53 17.79
C MET A 1 10.74 40.89 19.16
N LYS A 2 10.24 39.64 19.21
CA LYS A 2 10.06 38.90 20.47
C LYS A 2 10.91 37.62 20.41
N LYS A 3 11.95 37.56 21.25
CA LYS A 3 12.94 36.47 21.33
C LYS A 3 12.28 35.25 21.98
N LYS A 4 12.04 34.16 21.21
CA LYS A 4 11.68 32.86 21.78
C LYS A 4 12.94 32.16 22.29
N LYS A 5 13.04 31.96 23.61
CA LYS A 5 14.07 31.12 24.25
C LYS A 5 13.84 29.66 23.84
N VAL A 6 14.82 29.07 23.16
CA VAL A 6 14.87 27.62 22.92
C VAL A 6 15.50 26.97 24.14
N ILE A 7 14.71 26.24 24.91
CA ILE A 7 15.20 25.39 26.00
C ILE A 7 15.74 24.11 25.35
N ARG A 8 17.07 23.97 25.29
CA ARG A 8 17.73 22.72 24.90
C ARG A 8 17.87 21.83 26.14
N TYR A 9 17.09 20.76 26.22
CA TYR A 9 17.38 19.67 27.16
C TYR A 9 18.56 18.85 26.61
N SER A 10 19.71 18.98 27.27
CA SER A 10 20.89 18.17 27.03
C SER A 10 20.79 16.90 27.87
N LEU A 11 20.34 15.79 27.28
CA LEU A 11 20.57 14.46 27.87
C LEU A 11 22.02 14.07 27.61
N LYS A 12 22.86 14.32 28.61
CA LYS A 12 24.20 13.71 28.70
C LYS A 12 24.03 12.20 28.87
N CYS A 13 24.26 11.43 27.81
CA CYS A 13 24.40 9.99 27.91
C CYS A 13 25.78 9.68 28.50
N LEU A 14 25.81 9.32 29.79
CA LEU A 14 26.98 8.80 30.48
C LEU A 14 27.30 7.39 29.93
N LYS A 15 28.52 7.24 29.42
CA LYS A 15 29.32 6.00 29.41
C LYS A 15 28.61 4.71 28.98
N CYS A 16 28.74 4.35 27.71
CA CYS A 16 28.88 2.94 27.32
C CYS A 16 29.96 2.81 26.24
N SER A 17 31.13 2.41 26.71
CA SER A 17 32.24 1.86 25.94
C SER A 17 31.84 0.50 25.34
N GLY A 18 32.18 0.28 24.07
CA GLY A 18 32.20 -1.06 23.49
C GLY A 18 31.19 -1.26 22.37
N VAL A 19 31.73 -1.51 21.18
CA VAL A 19 31.02 -1.59 19.91
C VAL A 19 30.29 -2.93 19.82
N LEU A 20 28.99 -2.97 20.13
CA LEU A 20 27.97 -3.79 19.46
C LEU A 20 26.58 -3.58 20.11
N LYS A 21 25.58 -3.35 19.24
CA LYS A 21 24.13 -3.36 19.51
C LYS A 21 23.52 -2.17 20.25
N CYS A 22 23.30 -1.09 19.50
CA CYS A 22 22.07 -0.29 19.65
C CYS A 22 21.59 0.18 18.27
N ARG A 23 21.19 -0.78 17.43
CA ARG A 23 20.41 -0.52 16.21
C ARG A 23 19.06 -1.20 16.31
N LEU A 24 18.41 -1.00 17.46
CA LEU A 24 17.02 -1.36 17.70
C LEU A 24 16.39 -0.28 18.59
N LYS A 25 16.21 0.90 18.00
CA LYS A 25 15.22 1.94 18.33
C LYS A 25 15.44 3.14 17.39
N ALA A 26 15.31 2.85 16.11
CA ALA A 26 14.98 3.85 15.09
C ALA A 26 13.93 3.21 14.17
N SER A 27 12.90 2.67 14.81
CA SER A 27 11.64 2.41 14.14
C SER A 27 10.84 3.71 14.21
N LEU A 28 10.16 4.01 13.12
CA LEU A 28 9.03 4.93 13.09
C LEU A 28 9.34 6.40 13.34
N LEU A 29 9.90 7.07 12.32
CA LEU A 29 9.56 8.47 12.08
C LEU A 29 9.56 8.73 10.56
N LEU A 30 8.50 8.28 9.91
CA LEU A 30 8.12 8.74 8.57
C LEU A 30 6.62 8.52 8.36
N PHE A 31 5.89 9.61 8.59
CA PHE A 31 4.78 10.08 7.77
C PHE A 31 3.56 9.14 7.61
N VAL A 32 2.70 9.15 8.62
CA VAL A 32 1.25 9.07 8.42
C VAL A 32 0.70 10.43 8.81
N HIS A 33 0.31 11.23 7.82
CA HIS A 33 -0.60 12.36 8.04
C HIS A 33 -1.98 11.73 8.19
N VAL A 34 -2.43 11.56 9.43
CA VAL A 34 -3.85 11.42 9.74
C VAL A 34 -4.32 12.84 10.04
N ASP A 35 -5.22 13.36 9.21
CA ASP A 35 -5.98 14.56 9.52
C ASP A 35 -6.93 14.22 10.69
N GLU A 36 -6.47 14.49 11.92
CA GLU A 36 -7.36 14.69 13.06
C GLU A 36 -7.88 16.13 12.98
N GLU A 37 -9.12 16.30 12.50
CA GLU A 37 -9.86 17.54 12.77
C GLU A 37 -10.27 17.53 14.25
N GLU A 38 -9.60 18.37 15.04
CA GLU A 38 -10.08 18.81 16.35
C GLU A 38 -11.34 19.66 16.16
N ASP A 39 -12.49 19.15 16.59
CA ASP A 39 -13.66 19.97 16.91
C ASP A 39 -13.44 20.60 18.30
N GLY A 40 -13.30 21.92 18.33
CA GLY A 40 -13.20 22.73 19.54
C GLY A 40 -14.52 22.79 20.34
N PRO A 41 -14.48 23.28 21.59
CA PRO A 41 -15.54 23.10 22.57
C PRO A 41 -16.75 24.00 22.27
N ALA A 42 -17.90 23.37 22.02
CA ALA A 42 -19.18 24.05 22.06
C ALA A 42 -19.61 24.26 23.53
N GLU A 43 -19.98 25.50 23.83
CA GLU A 43 -20.50 25.96 25.11
C GLU A 43 -21.61 25.04 25.64
N ARG A 44 -21.46 24.68 26.92
CA ARG A 44 -22.60 24.37 27.79
C ARG A 44 -23.44 25.64 27.89
N ASP A 45 -24.70 25.56 27.51
CA ASP A 45 -25.84 25.93 28.36
C ASP A 45 -27.15 25.64 27.59
N GLY A 46 -28.02 24.83 28.20
CA GLY A 46 -29.24 24.33 27.59
C GLY A 46 -29.67 23.04 28.26
N GLU A 47 -30.16 23.17 29.49
CA GLU A 47 -30.87 22.11 30.20
C GLU A 47 -32.11 21.71 29.37
N GLU A 48 -32.11 20.52 28.75
CA GLU A 48 -33.34 19.85 28.35
C GLU A 48 -33.64 18.74 29.36
N GLU A 49 -34.65 19.04 30.16
CA GLU A 49 -35.21 18.26 31.24
C GLU A 49 -35.71 16.90 30.72
N GLN A 50 -35.01 15.83 31.08
CA GLN A 50 -35.51 14.46 30.92
C GLN A 50 -36.84 14.33 31.70
N PRO A 51 -37.99 14.05 31.07
CA PRO A 51 -39.21 13.82 31.81
C PRO A 51 -39.07 12.47 32.53
N LYS A 52 -38.65 12.53 33.80
CA LYS A 52 -38.75 11.41 34.72
C LYS A 52 -40.23 11.12 34.91
N HIS A 53 -40.69 10.05 34.30
CA HIS A 53 -42.04 9.53 34.51
C HIS A 53 -42.16 9.16 35.99
N LYS A 54 -42.75 10.06 36.79
CA LYS A 54 -43.19 9.75 38.14
C LYS A 54 -44.30 8.72 38.02
N PRO A 55 -44.30 7.63 38.81
CA PRO A 55 -45.47 6.77 38.88
C PRO A 55 -46.58 7.61 39.52
N VAL A 56 -47.63 7.90 38.76
CA VAL A 56 -48.86 8.49 39.30
C VAL A 56 -49.47 7.40 40.17
N HIS A 57 -49.15 7.45 41.46
CA HIS A 57 -49.79 6.63 42.47
C HIS A 57 -51.27 7.01 42.49
N SER A 58 -52.13 6.18 41.89
CA SER A 58 -53.57 6.37 42.01
C SER A 58 -53.95 6.07 43.47
N GLN A 59 -54.15 7.13 44.26
CA GLN A 59 -54.74 6.98 45.58
C GLN A 59 -56.17 6.47 45.39
N HIS A 60 -56.38 5.18 45.61
CA HIS A 60 -57.72 4.63 45.81
C HIS A 60 -58.24 5.18 47.15
N ILE A 61 -58.88 6.35 47.11
CA ILE A 61 -59.69 6.84 48.22
C ILE A 61 -60.99 6.02 48.20
N ALA A 62 -61.21 5.24 49.26
CA ALA A 62 -62.45 4.50 49.47
C ALA A 62 -63.63 5.50 49.56
N PRO A 63 -64.66 5.39 48.69
CA PRO A 63 -65.80 6.29 48.73
C PRO A 63 -66.58 6.11 50.04
N LYS A 64 -66.74 7.19 50.81
CA LYS A 64 -67.68 7.21 51.93
C LYS A 64 -69.10 7.21 51.37
N ILE A 65 -69.85 6.16 51.70
CA ILE A 65 -71.23 5.94 51.30
C ILE A 65 -72.15 6.84 52.14
N PRO A 66 -72.96 7.72 51.54
CA PRO A 66 -74.13 8.29 52.21
C PRO A 66 -75.24 7.24 52.19
N GLU A 67 -75.76 6.92 53.38
CA GLU A 67 -76.82 5.93 53.58
C GLU A 67 -78.10 6.33 52.82
N GLY A 68 -78.68 5.36 52.09
CA GLY A 68 -80.11 5.42 51.75
C GLY A 68 -80.51 5.38 50.27
N GLN A 69 -79.85 4.61 49.41
CA GLN A 69 -80.46 4.17 48.15
C GLN A 69 -79.86 2.82 47.76
N ARG A 70 -80.69 1.81 47.44
CA ARG A 70 -80.25 0.44 47.14
C ARG A 70 -79.13 0.47 46.09
N VAL A 71 -77.92 0.23 46.54
CA VAL A 71 -76.73 0.18 45.71
C VAL A 71 -76.70 -1.19 45.04
N ASP A 72 -76.93 -1.23 43.73
CA ASP A 72 -76.94 -2.48 42.97
C ASP A 72 -75.49 -2.91 42.70
N PHE A 73 -75.00 -3.91 43.44
CA PHE A 73 -73.60 -4.35 43.39
C PHE A 73 -73.20 -4.86 41.99
N ASP A 74 -74.15 -5.40 41.23
CA ASP A 74 -73.94 -5.83 39.85
C ASP A 74 -73.72 -4.63 38.91
N ASP A 75 -74.34 -3.48 39.18
CA ASP A 75 -74.13 -2.25 38.40
C ASP A 75 -72.74 -1.65 38.63
N ILE A 76 -72.24 -1.72 39.87
CA ILE A 76 -70.87 -1.31 40.19
C ILE A 76 -69.86 -2.23 39.49
N HIS A 77 -70.10 -3.54 39.48
CA HIS A 77 -69.21 -4.48 38.82
C HIS A 77 -69.21 -4.29 37.29
N ARG A 78 -70.37 -4.07 36.67
CA ARG A 78 -70.47 -3.76 35.23
C ARG A 78 -69.73 -2.47 34.88
N LYS A 79 -69.95 -1.38 35.63
CA LYS A 79 -69.27 -0.10 35.42
C LYS A 79 -67.77 -0.19 35.60
N ARG A 80 -67.28 -1.02 36.53
CA ARG A 80 -65.85 -1.29 36.67
C ARG A 80 -65.28 -1.98 35.44
N MET A 81 -65.92 -3.05 34.96
CA MET A 81 -65.48 -3.77 33.77
C MET A 81 -65.52 -2.89 32.50
N GLU A 82 -66.55 -2.06 32.35
CA GLU A 82 -66.64 -1.11 31.23
C GLU A 82 -65.56 -0.03 31.30
N LYS A 83 -65.27 0.52 32.48
CA LYS A 83 -64.19 1.48 32.71
C LYS A 83 -62.82 0.88 32.40
N ASP A 84 -62.57 -0.35 32.87
CA ASP A 84 -61.31 -1.05 32.67
C ASP A 84 -61.11 -1.44 31.18
N LEU A 85 -62.19 -1.81 30.48
CA LEU A 85 -62.14 -2.11 29.04
C LEU A 85 -61.84 -0.85 28.21
N LEU A 86 -62.48 0.28 28.53
CA LEU A 86 -62.22 1.57 27.88
C LEU A 86 -60.81 2.09 28.18
N GLU A 87 -60.35 1.98 29.42
CA GLU A 87 -58.98 2.33 29.82
C GLU A 87 -57.95 1.46 29.09
N LEU A 88 -58.20 0.16 28.94
CA LEU A 88 -57.33 -0.74 28.19
C LEU A 88 -57.30 -0.38 26.70
N GLN A 89 -58.45 -0.10 26.09
CA GLN A 89 -58.55 0.27 24.69
C GLN A 89 -57.83 1.59 24.39
N THR A 90 -58.03 2.61 25.23
CA THR A 90 -57.32 3.89 25.10
C THR A 90 -55.82 3.75 25.31
N LEU A 91 -55.37 2.93 26.27
CA LEU A 91 -53.93 2.69 26.48
C LEU A 91 -53.28 2.00 25.28
N ILE A 92 -53.99 1.03 24.67
CA ILE A 92 -53.56 0.36 23.44
C ILE A 92 -53.42 1.38 22.31
N GLU A 93 -54.44 2.21 22.06
CA GLU A 93 -54.41 3.21 21.00
C GLU A 93 -53.30 4.24 21.20
N VAL A 94 -53.15 4.79 22.41
CA VAL A 94 -52.09 5.75 22.75
C VAL A 94 -50.71 5.13 22.52
N HIS A 95 -50.49 3.88 22.95
CA HIS A 95 -49.21 3.21 22.76
C HIS A 95 -48.86 3.03 21.27
N PHE A 96 -49.81 2.60 20.43
CA PHE A 96 -49.57 2.43 19.00
C PHE A 96 -49.36 3.76 18.28
N VAL A 97 -50.16 4.78 18.59
CA VAL A 97 -50.02 6.12 17.99
C VAL A 97 -48.68 6.75 18.39
N GLN A 98 -48.29 6.63 19.67
CA GLN A 98 -47.02 7.14 20.16
C GLN A 98 -45.84 6.43 19.49
N ARG A 99 -45.82 5.09 19.46
CA ARG A 99 -44.75 4.31 18.82
C ARG A 99 -44.64 4.61 17.33
N LYS A 100 -45.77 4.73 16.63
CA LYS A 100 -45.79 5.08 15.19
C LYS A 100 -45.21 6.47 14.96
N ARG A 101 -45.59 7.46 15.77
CA ARG A 101 -45.06 8.82 15.68
C ARG A 101 -43.55 8.86 15.96
N GLU A 102 -43.10 8.19 17.01
CA GLU A 102 -41.67 8.09 17.34
C GLU A 102 -40.87 7.38 16.24
N GLU A 103 -41.42 6.34 15.61
CA GLU A 103 -40.79 5.64 14.49
C GLU A 103 -40.69 6.52 13.25
N GLU A 104 -41.75 7.27 12.90
CA GLU A 104 -41.73 8.22 11.78
C GLU A 104 -40.70 9.35 12.01
N GLU A 105 -40.65 9.90 13.22
CA GLU A 105 -39.64 10.91 13.60
C GLU A 105 -38.22 10.33 13.53
N LEU A 106 -38.01 9.09 14.00
CA LEU A 106 -36.72 8.43 13.92
C LEU A 106 -36.29 8.14 12.47
N ILE A 107 -37.23 7.73 11.61
CA ILE A 107 -36.97 7.47 10.19
C ILE A 107 -36.57 8.76 9.50
N THR A 108 -37.31 9.85 9.68
CA THR A 108 -36.99 11.16 9.07
C THR A 108 -35.63 11.69 9.55
N LEU A 109 -35.28 11.51 10.83
CA LEU A 109 -33.96 11.88 11.34
C LEU A 109 -32.83 11.04 10.70
N LYS A 110 -33.02 9.72 10.61
CA LYS A 110 -32.05 8.81 9.98
C LYS A 110 -31.83 9.17 8.52
N GLU A 111 -32.90 9.43 7.78
CA GLU A 111 -32.83 9.85 6.37
C GLU A 111 -32.06 11.17 6.21
N ARG A 112 -32.30 12.16 7.08
CA ARG A 112 -31.53 13.42 7.07
C ARG A 112 -30.05 13.21 7.36
N ILE A 113 -29.71 12.33 8.31
CA ILE A 113 -28.31 11.99 8.62
C ILE A 113 -27.65 11.26 7.46
N GLU A 114 -28.35 10.30 6.86
CA GLU A 114 -27.88 9.55 5.71
C GLU A 114 -27.66 10.45 4.49
N ASN A 115 -28.60 11.34 4.19
CA ASN A 115 -28.46 12.34 3.13
C ASN A 115 -27.25 13.27 3.36
N ARG A 116 -26.99 13.71 4.61
CA ARG A 116 -25.79 14.49 4.95
C ARG A 116 -24.49 13.69 4.81
N ARG A 117 -24.51 12.39 5.10
CA ARG A 117 -23.34 11.51 4.90
C ARG A 117 -23.09 11.27 3.42
N ALA A 118 -24.14 10.97 2.65
CA ALA A 118 -24.07 10.80 1.21
C ALA A 118 -23.57 12.07 0.51
N ALA A 119 -24.07 13.26 0.87
CA ALA A 119 -23.60 14.53 0.33
C ALA A 119 -22.11 14.80 0.61
N ARG A 120 -21.64 14.49 1.82
CA ARG A 120 -20.20 14.61 2.16
C ARG A 120 -19.34 13.61 1.38
N ALA A 121 -19.80 12.36 1.28
CA ALA A 121 -19.12 11.33 0.50
C ALA A 121 -19.02 11.72 -0.99
N GLU A 122 -20.11 12.25 -1.56
CA GLU A 122 -20.14 12.71 -2.94
C GLU A 122 -19.21 13.93 -3.15
N GLN A 123 -19.23 14.89 -2.22
CA GLN A 123 -18.31 16.03 -2.29
C GLN A 123 -16.83 15.59 -2.23
N GLN A 124 -16.50 14.57 -1.42
CA GLN A 124 -15.16 13.99 -1.40
C GLN A 124 -14.82 13.27 -2.71
N ARG A 125 -15.77 12.52 -3.28
CA ARG A 125 -15.58 11.86 -4.59
C ARG A 125 -15.30 12.87 -5.70
N VAL A 126 -16.11 13.92 -5.79
CA VAL A 126 -15.95 14.98 -6.79
C VAL A 126 -14.60 15.69 -6.62
N ARG A 127 -14.17 15.99 -5.38
CA ARG A 127 -12.83 16.56 -5.14
C ARG A 127 -11.71 15.61 -5.57
N ALA A 128 -11.82 14.32 -5.23
CA ALA A 128 -10.83 13.31 -5.61
C ALA A 128 -10.77 13.10 -7.14
N GLU A 129 -11.91 13.13 -7.81
CA GLU A 129 -12.02 13.03 -9.27
C GLU A 129 -11.42 14.25 -9.96
N ASN A 130 -11.76 15.47 -9.52
CA ASN A 130 -11.19 16.70 -10.06
C ASN A 130 -9.66 16.76 -9.87
N GLU A 131 -9.15 16.31 -8.72
CA GLU A 131 -7.69 16.24 -8.50
C GLU A 131 -7.05 15.17 -9.41
N ARG A 132 -7.68 14.01 -9.60
CA ARG A 132 -7.21 13.00 -10.58
C ARG A 132 -7.18 13.55 -12.00
N VAL A 133 -8.22 14.27 -12.43
CA VAL A 133 -8.28 14.90 -13.76
C VAL A 133 -7.18 15.95 -13.91
N ARG A 134 -6.94 16.77 -12.88
CA ARG A 134 -5.87 17.76 -12.90
C ARG A 134 -4.49 17.11 -12.99
N GLN A 135 -4.24 16.07 -12.21
CA GLN A 135 -2.98 15.30 -12.27
C GLN A 135 -2.81 14.62 -13.63
N ALA A 136 -3.89 14.05 -14.18
CA ALA A 136 -3.88 13.43 -15.51
C ALA A 136 -3.55 14.46 -16.61
N ARG A 137 -4.15 15.65 -16.58
CA ARG A 137 -3.85 16.73 -17.53
C ARG A 137 -2.39 17.19 -17.45
N ILE A 138 -1.85 17.32 -16.23
CA ILE A 138 -0.42 17.67 -16.03
C ILE A 138 0.49 16.55 -16.54
N ALA A 139 0.13 15.29 -16.31
CA ALA A 139 0.88 14.15 -16.80
C ALA A 139 0.84 14.05 -18.33
N GLU A 140 -0.31 14.29 -18.95
CA GLU A 140 -0.49 14.31 -20.40
C GLU A 140 0.27 15.48 -21.06
N GLU A 141 0.25 16.68 -20.47
CA GLU A 141 1.03 17.82 -20.97
C GLU A 141 2.54 17.57 -20.85
N ARG A 142 2.99 16.96 -19.74
CA ARG A 142 4.39 16.51 -19.59
C ARG A 142 4.74 15.44 -20.61
N GLN A 143 3.86 14.47 -20.82
CA GLN A 143 4.08 13.40 -21.79
C GLN A 143 4.16 13.95 -23.22
N ARG A 144 3.27 14.87 -23.60
CA ARG A 144 3.32 15.53 -24.91
C ARG A 144 4.60 16.34 -25.10
N LYS A 145 5.04 17.05 -24.06
CA LYS A 145 6.32 17.78 -24.09
C LYS A 145 7.52 16.84 -24.17
N GLU A 146 7.48 15.71 -23.46
CA GLU A 146 8.50 14.65 -23.53
C GLU A 146 8.53 13.98 -24.90
N ASP A 147 7.38 13.75 -25.53
CA ASP A 147 7.26 13.18 -26.88
C ASP A 147 7.75 14.16 -27.97
N GLU A 148 7.42 15.46 -27.85
CA GLU A 148 7.94 16.51 -28.73
C GLU A 148 9.46 16.71 -28.56
N GLU A 149 9.97 16.67 -27.31
CA GLU A 149 11.40 16.75 -27.04
C GLU A 149 12.13 15.46 -27.48
N ALA A 150 11.54 14.29 -27.33
CA ALA A 150 12.07 13.03 -27.82
C ALA A 150 12.13 13.02 -29.35
N LYS A 151 11.10 13.52 -30.03
CA LYS A 151 11.09 13.68 -31.49
C LYS A 151 12.17 14.66 -31.95
N ARG A 152 12.30 15.81 -31.29
CA ARG A 152 13.36 16.79 -31.60
C ARG A 152 14.76 16.22 -31.36
N ARG A 153 14.98 15.48 -30.26
CA ARG A 153 16.24 14.78 -29.99
C ARG A 153 16.52 13.70 -31.03
N ALA A 154 15.50 12.96 -31.48
CA ALA A 154 15.64 11.96 -32.53
C ALA A 154 15.98 12.60 -33.89
N ASP A 155 15.36 13.73 -34.23
CA ASP A 155 15.66 14.47 -35.46
C ASP A 155 17.06 15.10 -35.43
N ASP A 156 17.48 15.66 -34.28
CA ASP A 156 18.83 16.20 -34.09
C ASP A 156 19.88 15.08 -34.08
N GLU A 157 19.59 13.93 -33.48
CA GLU A 157 20.45 12.73 -33.56
C GLU A 157 20.51 12.16 -34.97
N ALA A 158 19.41 12.18 -35.73
CA ALA A 158 19.39 11.73 -37.12
C ALA A 158 20.18 12.68 -38.03
N LYS A 159 20.06 14.00 -37.84
CA LYS A 159 20.87 15.02 -38.53
C LYS A 159 22.34 14.88 -38.14
N LYS A 160 22.64 14.72 -36.85
CA LYS A 160 23.99 14.49 -36.33
C LYS A 160 24.59 13.17 -36.84
N LYS A 161 23.79 12.10 -36.93
CA LYS A 161 24.18 10.80 -37.53
C LYS A 161 24.47 10.95 -39.02
N LYS A 162 23.65 11.69 -39.77
CA LYS A 162 23.92 11.99 -41.19
C LYS A 162 25.21 12.78 -41.38
N VAL A 163 25.44 13.82 -40.57
CA VAL A 163 26.68 14.63 -40.61
C VAL A 163 27.91 13.83 -40.17
N LEU A 164 27.82 13.03 -39.11
CA LEU A 164 28.94 12.20 -38.62
C LEU A 164 29.22 10.97 -39.49
N SER A 165 28.19 10.39 -40.13
CA SER A 165 28.36 9.33 -41.14
C SER A 165 29.08 9.86 -42.39
N ASN A 166 28.98 11.16 -42.67
CA ASN A 166 29.71 11.83 -43.74
C ASN A 166 31.15 12.21 -43.34
N MET A 167 31.50 12.23 -42.04
CA MET A 167 32.83 12.64 -41.53
C MET A 167 33.76 11.49 -41.09
N GLY A 168 33.44 10.23 -41.40
CA GLY A 168 34.47 9.18 -41.45
C GLY A 168 34.18 7.89 -40.71
N ALA A 169 34.74 6.82 -41.27
CA ALA A 169 34.53 5.41 -40.98
C ALA A 169 34.88 4.93 -39.54
N HIS A 170 35.26 5.84 -38.63
CA HIS A 170 35.54 5.50 -37.22
C HIS A 170 34.38 5.79 -36.26
N PHE A 171 33.36 6.56 -36.65
CA PHE A 171 32.19 6.85 -35.80
C PHE A 171 31.05 5.80 -35.92
N GLY A 172 31.11 4.94 -36.95
CA GLY A 172 30.09 3.92 -37.22
C GLY A 172 29.90 2.88 -36.10
N GLY A 173 30.95 2.56 -35.35
CA GLY A 173 30.89 1.61 -34.23
C GLY A 173 30.10 2.11 -33.02
N PHE A 174 30.08 3.43 -32.78
CA PHE A 174 29.32 4.02 -31.68
C PHE A 174 27.82 4.07 -32.00
N LEU A 175 27.47 4.45 -33.23
CA LEU A 175 26.09 4.51 -33.71
C LEU A 175 25.42 3.13 -33.76
N ALA A 176 26.14 2.09 -34.20
CA ALA A 176 25.62 0.71 -34.20
C ALA A 176 25.31 0.22 -32.77
N LYS A 177 26.13 0.58 -31.79
CA LYS A 177 25.93 0.23 -30.38
C LYS A 177 24.76 0.99 -29.72
N VAL A 178 24.49 2.21 -30.16
CA VAL A 178 23.34 3.02 -29.72
C VAL A 178 22.06 2.52 -30.37
N GLU A 179 22.06 2.21 -31.66
CA GLU A 179 20.91 1.66 -32.39
C GLU A 179 20.50 0.27 -31.87
N GLN A 180 21.47 -0.58 -31.53
CA GLN A 180 21.23 -1.88 -30.88
C GLN A 180 20.73 -1.76 -29.43
N ARG A 181 20.97 -0.62 -28.76
CA ARG A 181 20.40 -0.29 -27.44
C ARG A 181 19.02 0.35 -27.53
N GLY A 182 18.69 1.01 -28.65
CA GLY A 182 17.39 1.66 -28.89
C GLY A 182 16.31 0.72 -29.43
N ARG A 183 16.68 -0.38 -30.10
CA ARG A 183 15.73 -1.33 -30.69
C ARG A 183 15.34 -2.44 -29.70
N GLY A 184 14.34 -2.13 -28.87
CA GLY A 184 13.77 -3.06 -27.89
C GLY A 184 14.68 -3.19 -26.66
N LYS A 185 14.16 -2.79 -25.51
CA LYS A 185 14.87 -2.77 -24.23
C LYS A 185 15.27 -4.20 -23.85
N ARG A 186 16.39 -4.71 -24.39
CA ARG A 186 17.01 -5.95 -23.94
C ARG A 186 17.22 -5.76 -22.45
N GLN A 187 16.50 -6.53 -21.63
CA GLN A 187 16.62 -6.42 -20.18
C GLN A 187 18.09 -6.48 -19.81
N THR A 188 18.51 -5.54 -18.97
CA THR A 188 19.88 -5.53 -18.52
C THR A 188 20.17 -6.84 -17.77
N ALA A 189 21.41 -7.32 -17.80
CA ALA A 189 21.77 -8.54 -17.05
C ALA A 189 21.37 -8.45 -15.56
N ARG A 190 21.32 -7.22 -15.02
CA ARG A 190 20.83 -6.92 -13.67
C ARG A 190 19.33 -7.13 -13.52
N GLU A 191 18.53 -6.69 -14.49
CA GLU A 191 17.08 -6.90 -14.52
C GLU A 191 16.74 -8.38 -14.67
N ILE A 192 17.41 -9.09 -15.58
CA ILE A 192 17.23 -10.54 -15.77
C ILE A 192 17.55 -11.27 -14.47
N LYS A 193 18.71 -11.00 -13.86
CA LYS A 193 19.08 -11.59 -12.57
C LYS A 193 18.04 -11.30 -11.48
N ARG A 194 17.56 -10.06 -11.38
CA ARG A 194 16.55 -9.68 -10.38
C ARG A 194 15.23 -10.43 -10.62
N LYS A 195 14.78 -10.50 -11.87
CA LYS A 195 13.55 -11.19 -12.26
C LYS A 195 13.65 -12.70 -11.97
N THR A 196 14.71 -13.35 -12.41
CA THR A 196 14.93 -14.79 -12.17
C THR A 196 15.05 -15.11 -10.67
N LEU A 197 15.70 -14.27 -9.87
CA LEU A 197 15.77 -14.48 -8.42
C LEU A 197 14.42 -14.26 -7.73
N ALA A 198 13.60 -13.33 -8.21
CA ALA A 198 12.25 -13.13 -7.70
C ALA A 198 11.33 -14.33 -8.03
N GLU A 199 11.43 -14.88 -9.24
CA GLU A 199 10.68 -16.08 -9.68
C GLU A 199 11.06 -17.32 -8.86
N ARG A 200 12.34 -17.48 -8.49
CA ARG A 200 12.81 -18.58 -7.65
C ARG A 200 12.45 -18.43 -6.17
N ARG A 201 12.08 -17.22 -5.72
CA ARG A 201 11.79 -16.95 -4.31
C ARG A 201 10.36 -17.35 -4.00
N LYS A 202 10.18 -18.50 -3.35
CA LYS A 202 8.88 -18.92 -2.81
C LYS A 202 8.52 -18.06 -1.58
N PRO A 203 7.34 -17.41 -1.55
CA PRO A 203 6.89 -16.72 -0.34
C PRO A 203 6.61 -17.74 0.76
N LEU A 204 6.97 -17.40 2.00
CA LEU A 204 6.77 -18.26 3.17
C LEU A 204 5.49 -17.84 3.88
N ALA A 205 4.54 -18.76 4.01
CA ALA A 205 3.30 -18.55 4.76
C ALA A 205 3.45 -19.15 6.16
N ILE A 206 4.07 -18.39 7.08
CA ILE A 206 4.42 -18.87 8.43
C ILE A 206 3.41 -18.47 9.52
N ASP A 207 2.54 -17.51 9.26
CA ASP A 207 1.73 -16.84 10.29
C ASP A 207 0.61 -17.70 10.87
N HIS A 208 0.25 -18.81 10.21
CA HIS A 208 -0.87 -19.67 10.61
C HIS A 208 -0.46 -21.14 10.81
N LEU A 209 0.85 -21.43 10.86
CA LEU A 209 1.36 -22.79 11.05
C LEU A 209 1.47 -23.14 12.55
N ARG A 210 1.09 -24.38 12.90
CA ARG A 210 1.36 -25.00 14.21
C ARG A 210 2.84 -25.38 14.31
N GLU A 211 3.35 -25.63 15.52
CA GLU A 211 4.75 -26.00 15.79
C GLU A 211 5.28 -27.12 14.87
N ASP A 212 4.50 -28.19 14.65
CA ASP A 212 4.90 -29.30 13.79
C ASP A 212 5.10 -28.84 12.32
N GLY A 213 4.19 -28.00 11.81
CA GLY A 213 4.30 -27.42 10.47
C GLY A 213 5.47 -26.45 10.34
N LEU A 214 5.81 -25.71 11.41
CA LEU A 214 7.01 -24.86 11.43
C LEU A 214 8.29 -25.69 11.41
N ARG A 215 8.32 -26.84 12.10
CA ARG A 215 9.47 -27.77 12.09
C ARG A 215 9.68 -28.38 10.71
N GLU A 216 8.61 -28.76 10.02
CA GLU A 216 8.67 -29.27 8.65
C GLU A 216 9.13 -28.19 7.66
N GLN A 217 8.53 -27.00 7.73
CA GLN A 217 8.93 -25.87 6.88
C GLN A 217 10.41 -25.48 7.10
N ALA A 218 10.91 -25.57 8.33
CA ALA A 218 12.32 -25.32 8.64
C ALA A 218 13.25 -26.38 8.03
N ARG A 219 12.85 -27.66 8.03
CA ARG A 219 13.61 -28.74 7.36
C ARG A 219 13.66 -28.53 5.86
N GLU A 220 12.52 -28.26 5.22
CA GLU A 220 12.47 -27.96 3.78
C GLU A 220 13.37 -26.78 3.40
N MET A 221 13.36 -25.72 4.21
CA MET A 221 14.21 -24.56 3.98
C MET A 221 15.70 -24.90 4.14
N TRP A 222 16.04 -25.74 5.12
CA TRP A 222 17.41 -26.21 5.32
C TRP A 222 17.88 -27.07 4.14
N GLU A 223 17.08 -28.02 3.68
CA GLU A 223 17.37 -28.85 2.52
C GLU A 223 17.53 -28.01 1.25
N TRP A 224 16.68 -27.00 1.07
CA TRP A 224 16.77 -26.08 -0.07
C TRP A 224 18.06 -25.24 -0.05
N ILE A 225 18.47 -24.74 1.13
CA ILE A 225 19.74 -24.03 1.29
C ILE A 225 20.91 -24.97 0.98
N HIS A 226 20.90 -26.18 1.53
CA HIS A 226 21.94 -27.18 1.30
C HIS A 226 22.09 -27.54 -0.18
N GLN A 227 20.97 -27.75 -0.89
CA GLN A 227 20.96 -28.00 -2.33
C GLN A 227 21.60 -26.83 -3.11
N LEU A 228 21.21 -25.59 -2.82
CA LEU A 228 21.77 -24.40 -3.48
C LEU A 228 23.28 -24.22 -3.20
N GLU A 229 23.73 -24.58 -2.00
CA GLU A 229 25.14 -24.56 -1.63
C GLU A 229 25.95 -25.62 -2.39
N SER A 230 25.40 -26.82 -2.53
CA SER A 230 25.99 -27.91 -3.33
C SER A 230 26.11 -27.51 -4.81
N GLU A 231 25.04 -26.99 -5.43
CA GLU A 231 25.07 -26.53 -6.81
C GLU A 231 26.08 -25.39 -7.03
N LYS A 232 26.17 -24.46 -6.07
CA LYS A 232 27.16 -23.38 -6.10
C LYS A 232 28.59 -23.93 -6.04
N PHE A 233 28.84 -24.97 -5.25
CA PHE A 233 30.15 -25.62 -5.18
C PHE A 233 30.52 -26.23 -6.54
N ASP A 234 29.63 -27.02 -7.13
CA ASP A 234 29.86 -27.66 -8.42
C ASP A 234 30.10 -26.64 -9.55
N LEU A 235 29.34 -25.54 -9.56
CA LEU A 235 29.53 -24.46 -10.52
C LEU A 235 30.89 -23.77 -10.34
N ASN A 236 31.36 -23.60 -9.10
CA ASN A 236 32.69 -23.04 -8.84
C ASN A 236 33.79 -23.99 -9.32
N GLU A 237 33.68 -25.30 -9.09
CA GLU A 237 34.63 -26.28 -9.63
C GLU A 237 34.64 -26.28 -11.17
N LYS A 238 33.46 -26.24 -11.80
CA LYS A 238 33.34 -26.10 -13.27
C LYS A 238 34.03 -24.84 -13.78
N ILE A 239 33.85 -23.70 -13.12
CA ILE A 239 34.53 -22.44 -13.48
C ILE A 239 36.06 -22.57 -13.33
N ARG A 240 36.55 -23.21 -12.27
CA ARG A 240 38.01 -23.44 -12.10
C ARG A 240 38.57 -24.29 -13.23
N ARG A 241 37.89 -25.38 -13.60
CA ARG A 241 38.27 -26.23 -14.72
C ARG A 241 38.25 -25.49 -16.06
N GLN A 242 37.17 -24.75 -16.35
CA GLN A 242 37.07 -23.95 -17.57
C GLN A 242 38.16 -22.89 -17.68
N LYS A 243 38.53 -22.24 -16.57
CA LYS A 243 39.67 -21.30 -16.55
C LYS A 243 40.98 -21.98 -16.96
N TYR A 244 41.24 -23.18 -16.45
CA TYR A 244 42.42 -23.96 -16.86
C TYR A 244 42.37 -24.33 -18.35
N GLU A 245 41.22 -24.83 -18.83
CA GLU A 245 41.02 -25.17 -20.24
C GLU A 245 41.24 -23.97 -21.16
N ILE A 246 40.74 -22.78 -20.80
CA ILE A 246 40.98 -21.53 -21.53
C ILE A 246 42.48 -21.23 -21.60
N VAL A 247 43.22 -21.34 -20.50
CA VAL A 247 44.68 -21.08 -20.48
C VAL A 247 45.40 -22.05 -21.43
N VAL A 248 45.08 -23.35 -21.37
CA VAL A 248 45.67 -24.35 -22.26
C VAL A 248 45.35 -24.05 -23.73
N LEU A 249 44.09 -23.72 -24.04
CA LEU A 249 43.67 -23.38 -25.41
C LEU A 249 44.38 -22.12 -25.92
N LEU A 250 44.53 -21.09 -25.10
CA LEU A 250 45.28 -19.87 -25.47
C LEU A 250 46.75 -20.19 -25.78
N ASN A 251 47.38 -21.04 -24.97
CA ASN A 251 48.75 -21.51 -25.24
C ASN A 251 48.82 -22.28 -26.56
N ARG A 252 47.89 -23.21 -26.83
CA ARG A 252 47.81 -23.96 -28.10
C ARG A 252 47.63 -23.04 -29.31
N ILE A 253 46.78 -22.02 -29.21
CA ILE A 253 46.59 -21.01 -30.26
C ILE A 253 47.90 -20.26 -30.51
N SER A 254 48.57 -19.79 -29.44
CA SER A 254 49.86 -19.11 -29.54
C SER A 254 50.92 -19.99 -30.23
N HIS A 255 51.03 -21.26 -29.85
CA HIS A 255 51.95 -22.21 -30.51
C HIS A 255 51.60 -22.43 -31.99
N ALA A 256 50.33 -22.60 -32.33
CA ALA A 256 49.90 -22.78 -33.72
C ALA A 256 50.14 -21.52 -34.59
N GLN A 257 50.06 -20.33 -34.00
CA GLN A 257 50.31 -19.06 -34.69
C GLN A 257 51.80 -18.78 -34.91
N LYS A 258 52.69 -19.30 -34.05
CA LYS A 258 54.16 -19.13 -34.20
C LYS A 258 54.70 -19.71 -35.51
N PHE A 259 54.12 -20.80 -36.01
CA PHE A 259 54.56 -21.43 -37.27
C PHE A 259 53.88 -20.87 -38.53
N LYS A 260 52.80 -20.07 -38.39
CA LYS A 260 52.11 -19.44 -39.54
C LYS A 260 52.74 -18.13 -40.02
N LYS A 261 53.70 -17.55 -39.28
CA LYS A 261 54.46 -16.36 -39.70
C LYS A 261 55.70 -16.66 -40.56
N GLY A 262 55.85 -17.89 -41.06
CA GLY A 262 57.05 -18.34 -41.80
C GLY A 262 56.86 -18.76 -43.26
N THR A 263 55.63 -18.89 -43.78
CA THR A 263 55.38 -19.32 -45.17
C THR A 263 54.84 -18.19 -46.06
N GLY A 264 55.29 -16.96 -45.80
CA GLY A 264 54.97 -15.77 -46.58
C GLY A 264 56.18 -14.93 -47.02
N SER A 265 57.41 -15.32 -46.68
CA SER A 265 58.62 -14.71 -47.26
C SER A 265 59.14 -15.60 -48.38
N LYS A 266 58.51 -15.47 -49.54
CA LYS A 266 59.09 -15.88 -50.82
C LYS A 266 60.14 -14.83 -51.20
N GLY A 267 61.23 -14.77 -50.42
CA GLY A 267 62.32 -13.82 -50.58
C GLY A 267 63.63 -14.56 -50.86
N LYS A 268 63.93 -14.77 -52.14
CA LYS A 268 65.27 -15.00 -52.70
C LYS A 268 66.16 -16.04 -51.97
N VAL A 269 65.97 -17.31 -52.29
CA VAL A 269 67.10 -18.26 -52.32
C VAL A 269 67.87 -17.97 -53.61
N GLY A 270 68.92 -17.17 -53.50
CA GLY A 270 69.86 -16.92 -54.58
C GLY A 270 71.26 -16.84 -54.00
N GLY A 271 72.10 -17.82 -54.36
CA GLY A 271 73.55 -17.66 -54.27
C GLY A 271 74.30 -18.74 -53.49
N ARG A 272 74.78 -19.71 -54.27
CA ARG A 272 76.18 -20.18 -54.27
C ARG A 272 76.70 -20.88 -53.01
N TRP A 273 76.65 -22.21 -53.06
CA TRP A 273 77.58 -23.08 -52.34
C TRP A 273 78.95 -23.01 -53.03
N LYS A 274 80.01 -22.92 -52.23
CA LYS A 274 81.41 -23.04 -52.61
C LYS A 274 82.02 -24.13 -51.75
#